data_AF-A0A7S1MED5-F1
#
_entry.id   AF-A0A7S1MED5-F1
#
_cell.length_a   1.000
_cell.length_b   1.000
_cell.length_c   1.000
_cell.angle_alpha   90.00
_cell.angle_beta   90.00
_cell.angle_gamma   90.00
#
_symmetry.space_group_name_H-M   'P 1'
#
loop_
_entity.id
_entity.type
_entity.pdbx_description
1 polymer ?
#
loop_
_entity_poly.entity_id
_entity_poly.type
_entity_poly.pdbx_seq_one_letter_code
_entity_poly.pdbx_strand_id
1 'polypeptide(L)'
;LCTTARRVVQLVAKTDGGSGSEWVPKRVVKKDHGEVPGPGAFALLGGRYLATLHRSGSRLAVTDLLQGGRSIGSWSLPGRRDKKGRRWASICGGGNAIFALEDNESPSLWRFSLPSTLQEL
;
A
#
# COMPACT_ATOMS: atom_id res chain seq x y z
N LEU A 1 5.37 8.03 4.34
CA LEU A 1 4.54 8.41 3.16
C LEU A 1 3.44 9.35 3.66
N CYS A 2 3.00 10.30 2.85
CA CYS A 2 1.76 11.06 3.12
C CYS A 2 0.89 11.12 1.85
N THR A 3 -0.40 11.39 2.06
CA THR A 3 -1.37 11.58 0.96
C THR A 3 -1.79 13.05 0.89
N THR A 4 -1.57 13.71 -0.26
CA THR A 4 -2.00 15.10 -0.49
C THR A 4 -2.73 15.19 -1.83
N ALA A 5 -3.97 15.70 -1.85
CA ALA A 5 -4.75 15.89 -3.07
C ALA A 5 -4.74 14.67 -4.03
N ARG A 6 -4.99 13.47 -3.49
CA ARG A 6 -4.98 12.16 -4.21
C ARG A 6 -3.60 11.69 -4.70
N ARG A 7 -2.52 12.31 -4.25
CA ARG A 7 -1.14 11.89 -4.56
C ARG A 7 -0.53 11.20 -3.37
N VAL A 8 0.34 10.24 -3.65
CA VAL A 8 1.20 9.62 -2.62
C VAL A 8 2.57 10.24 -2.73
N VAL A 9 3.06 10.80 -1.63
CA VAL A 9 4.35 11.48 -1.56
C VAL A 9 5.30 10.70 -0.65
N GLN A 10 6.51 10.45 -1.15
CA GLN A 10 7.62 9.96 -0.36
C GLN A 10 8.24 11.11 0.42
N LEU A 11 8.29 10.96 1.74
CA LEU A 11 8.97 11.88 2.64
C LEU A 11 10.34 11.30 3.00
N VAL A 12 11.28 12.18 3.33
CA VAL A 12 12.59 11.82 3.89
C VAL A 12 12.85 12.69 5.12
N ALA A 13 13.47 12.10 6.13
CA ALA A 13 13.93 12.86 7.28
C ALA A 13 15.19 13.64 6.85
N LYS A 14 15.12 14.97 6.93
CA LYS A 14 16.25 15.86 6.81
C LYS A 14 16.82 16.06 8.21
N THR A 15 18.04 15.59 8.42
CA THR A 15 18.82 15.91 9.61
C THR A 15 19.63 17.17 9.30
N ASP A 16 19.11 18.33 9.67
CA ASP A 16 19.94 19.52 9.80
C ASP A 16 20.66 19.38 11.15
N GLY A 17 21.97 19.66 11.22
CA GLY A 17 22.87 19.32 12.35
C GLY A 17 22.51 19.83 13.77
N GLY A 18 21.27 20.27 14.01
CA GLY A 18 20.65 20.42 15.32
C GLY A 18 19.74 19.23 15.70
N SER A 19 19.17 19.26 16.90
CA SER A 19 18.52 18.12 17.57
C SER A 19 17.16 17.68 16.99
N GLY A 20 16.83 18.00 15.74
CA GLY A 20 15.51 17.74 15.15
C GLY A 20 15.59 17.17 13.74
N SER A 21 14.84 16.09 13.49
CA SER A 21 14.60 15.57 12.14
C SER A 21 13.34 16.20 11.56
N GLU A 22 13.46 16.95 10.46
CA GLU A 22 12.32 17.50 9.73
C GLU A 22 11.93 16.55 8.59
N TRP A 23 10.64 16.23 8.44
CA TRP A 23 10.18 15.42 7.32
C TRP A 23 9.85 16.29 6.11
N VAL A 24 10.67 16.18 5.06
CA VAL A 24 10.49 16.95 3.83
C VAL A 24 10.01 16.07 2.68
N PRO A 25 9.18 16.59 1.75
CA PRO A 25 8.84 15.88 0.52
C PRO A 25 10.08 15.59 -0.32
N LYS A 26 10.31 14.31 -0.64
CA LYS A 26 11.36 13.88 -1.57
C LYS A 26 10.86 13.85 -3.00
N ARG A 27 9.68 13.23 -3.23
CA ARG A 27 9.06 13.10 -4.56
C ARG A 27 7.63 12.57 -4.48
N VAL A 28 6.87 12.76 -5.57
CA VAL A 28 5.59 12.10 -5.78
C VAL A 28 5.83 10.68 -6.30
N VAL A 29 5.25 9.68 -5.63
CA VAL A 29 5.35 8.25 -5.98
C VAL A 29 4.16 7.81 -6.83
N LYS A 30 2.99 8.37 -6.56
CA LYS A 30 1.76 8.05 -7.29
C LYS A 30 0.99 9.33 -7.54
N LYS A 31 0.59 9.52 -8.80
CA LYS A 31 -0.28 10.59 -9.28
C LYS A 31 -1.39 9.95 -10.10
N ASP A 32 -2.39 9.40 -9.41
CA ASP A 32 -3.62 8.92 -10.07
C ASP A 32 -4.83 9.71 -9.55
N HIS A 33 -5.91 9.74 -10.33
CA HIS A 33 -7.16 10.45 -10.00
C HIS A 33 -8.23 9.54 -9.37
N GLY A 34 -7.88 8.29 -9.11
CA GLY A 34 -8.71 7.25 -8.52
C GLY A 34 -8.92 7.39 -7.02
N GLU A 35 -9.23 6.27 -6.37
CA GLU A 35 -9.54 6.21 -4.94
C GLU A 35 -8.37 6.73 -4.09
N VAL A 36 -8.68 7.65 -3.17
CA VAL A 36 -7.71 8.17 -2.19
C VAL A 36 -7.50 7.11 -1.12
N PRO A 37 -6.28 6.57 -0.97
CA PRO A 37 -6.04 5.54 0.03
C PRO A 37 -6.19 6.12 1.44
N GLY A 38 -7.00 5.45 2.27
CA GLY A 38 -7.17 5.81 3.68
C GLY A 38 -6.10 5.19 4.59
N PRO A 39 -6.22 5.39 5.92
CA PRO A 39 -5.36 4.72 6.89
C PRO A 39 -5.35 3.19 6.71
N GLY A 40 -4.19 2.57 6.87
CA GLY A 40 -4.02 1.12 6.71
C GLY A 40 -4.06 0.62 5.26
N ALA A 41 -4.18 1.50 4.26
CA ALA A 41 -4.24 1.08 2.86
C ALA A 41 -2.85 0.85 2.22
N PHE A 42 -1.75 1.06 2.95
CA PHE A 42 -0.39 0.93 2.42
C PHE A 42 0.39 -0.18 3.10
N ALA A 43 1.14 -0.93 2.31
CA ALA A 43 2.13 -1.88 2.80
C ALA A 43 3.42 -1.77 1.97
N LEU A 44 4.57 -1.78 2.64
CA LEU A 44 5.86 -1.93 1.97
C LEU A 44 6.15 -3.42 1.82
N LEU A 45 6.44 -3.85 0.59
CA LEU A 45 6.73 -5.23 0.24
C LEU A 45 8.16 -5.33 -0.27
N GLY A 46 8.89 -6.27 0.32
CA GLY A 46 10.29 -6.54 0.00
C GLY A 46 11.19 -5.32 -0.06
N GLY A 47 11.02 -4.38 0.88
CA GLY A 47 11.78 -3.12 0.96
C GLY A 47 11.63 -2.15 -0.22
N ARG A 48 10.91 -2.51 -1.29
CA ARG A 48 10.95 -1.81 -2.58
C ARG A 48 9.58 -1.46 -3.13
N TYR A 49 8.60 -2.31 -2.95
CA TYR A 49 7.32 -2.17 -3.62
C TYR A 49 6.28 -1.61 -2.65
N LEU A 50 5.57 -0.57 -3.07
CA LEU A 50 4.44 -0.04 -2.33
C LEU A 50 3.15 -0.70 -2.82
N ALA A 51 2.55 -1.54 -1.99
CA ALA A 51 1.19 -1.99 -2.19
C ALA A 51 0.21 -0.95 -1.67
N THR A 52 -0.83 -0.69 -2.46
CA THR A 52 -1.95 0.20 -2.16
C THR A 52 -3.26 -0.56 -2.28
N LEU A 53 -4.02 -0.62 -1.19
CA LEU A 53 -5.38 -1.16 -1.16
C LEU A 53 -6.36 -0.13 -1.73
N HIS A 54 -7.06 -0.53 -2.78
CA HIS A 54 -8.23 0.14 -3.32
C HIS A 54 -9.48 -0.61 -2.84
N ARG A 55 -10.18 -0.06 -1.84
CA ARG A 55 -11.29 -0.72 -1.15
C ARG A 55 -12.50 -0.87 -2.05
N SER A 56 -12.80 0.14 -2.88
CA SER A 56 -13.95 0.12 -3.82
C SER A 56 -13.86 -1.01 -4.86
N GLY A 57 -12.63 -1.37 -5.23
CA GLY A 57 -12.33 -2.41 -6.20
C GLY A 57 -11.96 -3.76 -5.59
N SER A 58 -11.78 -3.85 -4.26
CA SER A 58 -11.10 -4.98 -3.61
C SER A 58 -9.82 -5.35 -4.35
N ARG A 59 -8.92 -4.38 -4.52
CA ARG A 59 -7.77 -4.50 -5.42
C ARG A 59 -6.49 -3.98 -4.77
N LEU A 60 -5.39 -4.69 -4.97
CA LEU A 60 -4.04 -4.27 -4.59
C LEU A 60 -3.29 -3.77 -5.82
N ALA A 61 -2.99 -2.47 -5.83
CA ALA A 61 -2.08 -1.88 -6.82
C ALA A 61 -0.66 -1.87 -6.24
N VAL A 62 0.32 -2.36 -7.00
CA VAL A 62 1.71 -2.37 -6.57
C VAL A 62 2.53 -1.45 -7.44
N THR A 63 3.31 -0.60 -6.78
CA THR A 63 4.16 0.41 -7.39
C THR A 63 5.60 0.20 -6.97
N ASP A 64 6.53 0.26 -7.91
CA ASP A 64 7.97 0.16 -7.66
C ASP A 64 8.53 1.52 -7.19
N LEU A 65 8.99 1.57 -5.95
CA LEU A 65 9.56 2.80 -5.39
C LEU A 65 10.94 3.10 -5.98
N LEU A 66 11.72 2.11 -6.43
CA LEU A 66 13.05 2.37 -6.96
C LEU A 66 13.02 2.83 -8.43
N GLN A 67 11.98 2.44 -9.17
CA GLN A 67 11.79 2.86 -10.57
C GLN A 67 10.77 3.98 -10.72
N GLY A 68 10.95 5.08 -9.97
CA GLY A 68 10.18 6.30 -10.22
C GLY A 68 8.68 6.21 -9.90
N GLY A 69 8.21 5.17 -9.21
CA GLY A 69 6.78 4.96 -9.02
C GLY A 69 6.10 4.22 -10.17
N ARG A 70 6.85 3.42 -10.95
CA ARG A 70 6.29 2.59 -12.02
C ARG A 70 5.27 1.59 -11.47
N SER A 71 4.11 1.48 -12.12
CA SER A 71 3.11 0.45 -11.80
C SER A 71 3.66 -0.92 -12.20
N ILE A 72 3.72 -1.86 -11.25
CA ILE A 72 4.15 -3.23 -11.50
C ILE A 72 2.97 -4.12 -11.85
N GLY A 73 1.85 -3.93 -11.16
CA GLY A 73 0.73 -4.82 -11.33
C GLY A 73 -0.44 -4.53 -10.43
N SER A 74 -1.54 -5.15 -10.85
CA SER A 74 -2.92 -5.04 -10.43
C SER A 74 -3.61 -6.32 -9.90
N TRP A 75 -3.59 -6.69 -8.62
CA TRP A 75 -4.23 -7.96 -8.16
C TRP A 75 -5.58 -7.74 -7.51
N SER A 76 -6.59 -8.54 -7.89
CA SER A 76 -7.87 -8.57 -7.20
C SER A 76 -7.79 -9.41 -5.93
N LEU A 77 -8.30 -8.86 -4.85
CA LEU A 77 -8.57 -9.60 -3.63
C LEU A 77 -9.93 -10.32 -3.74
N PRO A 78 -10.11 -11.45 -3.05
CA PRO A 78 -11.43 -12.05 -2.87
C PRO A 78 -12.39 -11.02 -2.26
N GLY A 79 -13.68 -11.01 -2.61
CA GLY A 79 -14.66 -10.14 -1.93
C GLY A 79 -15.76 -9.54 -2.82
N ARG A 80 -15.64 -9.58 -4.16
CA ARG A 80 -16.75 -9.21 -5.05
C ARG A 80 -17.74 -10.33 -5.35
N ARG A 81 -17.38 -11.59 -5.05
CA ARG A 81 -18.18 -12.77 -5.44
C ARG A 81 -19.06 -13.33 -4.35
N ASP A 82 -18.88 -12.94 -3.10
CA ASP A 82 -19.78 -13.33 -2.03
C ASP A 82 -20.84 -12.24 -1.86
N LYS A 83 -22.11 -12.66 -1.88
CA LYS A 83 -23.31 -11.80 -1.80
C LYS A 83 -23.39 -10.94 -0.52
N LYS A 84 -22.38 -11.00 0.36
CA LYS A 84 -22.27 -10.29 1.63
C LYS A 84 -21.47 -8.98 1.54
N GLY A 85 -20.86 -8.66 0.40
CA GLY A 85 -20.21 -7.36 0.21
C GLY A 85 -19.01 -7.14 1.13
N ARG A 86 -18.10 -8.13 1.24
CA ARG A 86 -16.88 -8.01 2.04
C ARG A 86 -16.06 -6.79 1.60
N ARG A 87 -15.70 -5.95 2.57
CA ARG A 87 -14.80 -4.81 2.39
C ARG A 87 -13.50 -5.09 3.12
N TRP A 88 -12.41 -4.57 2.58
CA TRP A 88 -11.08 -4.67 3.18
C TRP A 88 -10.77 -3.39 3.96
N ALA A 89 -10.42 -3.53 5.23
CA ALA A 89 -10.07 -2.42 6.11
C ALA A 89 -8.62 -1.99 5.89
N SER A 90 -7.68 -2.93 5.99
CA SER A 90 -6.26 -2.62 5.96
C SER A 90 -5.43 -3.76 5.38
N ILE A 91 -4.19 -3.43 5.05
CA ILE A 91 -3.15 -4.38 4.66
C ILE A 91 -1.86 -4.10 5.42
N CYS A 92 -1.04 -5.15 5.57
CA CYS A 92 0.35 -5.02 5.94
C CYS A 92 1.21 -6.04 5.17
N GLY A 93 2.49 -5.72 5.03
CA GLY A 93 3.49 -6.63 4.48
C GLY A 93 4.33 -7.22 5.60
N GLY A 94 4.69 -8.50 5.49
CA GLY A 94 5.57 -9.16 6.45
C GLY A 94 6.16 -10.44 5.86
N GLY A 95 7.49 -10.53 5.83
CA GLY A 95 8.21 -11.56 5.10
C GLY A 95 7.74 -11.64 3.64
N ASN A 96 7.50 -12.86 3.16
CA ASN A 96 7.05 -13.12 1.78
C ASN A 96 5.51 -13.14 1.63
N ALA A 97 4.80 -12.39 2.46
CA ALA A 97 3.34 -12.36 2.45
C ALA A 97 2.74 -10.95 2.63
N ILE A 98 1.53 -10.81 2.11
CA ILE A 98 0.61 -9.71 2.40
C ILE A 98 -0.46 -10.25 3.33
N PHE A 99 -0.76 -9.51 4.38
CA PHE A 99 -1.91 -9.76 5.22
C PHE A 99 -2.98 -8.72 4.93
N ALA A 100 -4.25 -9.14 4.84
CA ALA A 100 -5.38 -8.24 4.64
C ALA A 100 -6.44 -8.50 5.70
N LEU A 101 -6.93 -7.42 6.31
CA LEU A 101 -7.95 -7.44 7.34
C LEU A 101 -9.29 -7.00 6.75
N GLU A 102 -10.35 -7.75 7.03
CA GLU A 102 -11.72 -7.38 6.64
C GLU A 102 -12.25 -6.22 7.50
N ASP A 103 -13.18 -5.45 6.92
CA ASP A 103 -13.90 -4.35 7.56
C ASP A 103 -15.30 -4.82 7.99
N ASN A 104 -15.36 -5.56 9.10
CA ASN A 104 -16.61 -6.04 9.70
C ASN A 104 -16.45 -6.24 11.22
N GLU A 105 -17.53 -6.58 11.91
CA GLU A 105 -17.56 -6.76 13.38
C GLU A 105 -16.75 -7.98 13.88
N SER A 106 -16.45 -8.94 13.00
CA SER A 106 -15.68 -10.16 13.33
C SER A 106 -14.63 -10.39 12.24
N PRO A 107 -13.60 -9.51 12.18
CA PRO A 107 -12.76 -9.38 11.00
C PRO A 107 -11.87 -10.60 10.82
N SER A 108 -11.93 -11.19 9.62
CA SER A 108 -11.00 -12.24 9.24
C SER A 108 -9.67 -11.65 8.79
N LEU A 109 -8.57 -12.28 9.21
CA LEU A 109 -7.23 -11.97 8.71
C LEU A 109 -6.83 -12.98 7.63
N TRP A 110 -6.56 -12.47 6.44
CA TRP A 110 -6.15 -13.26 5.29
C TRP A 110 -4.66 -13.13 5.04
N ARG A 111 -4.02 -14.22 4.62
CA ARG A 111 -2.63 -14.25 4.20
C ARG A 111 -2.54 -14.59 2.72
N PHE A 112 -1.85 -13.77 1.95
CA PHE A 112 -1.57 -13.98 0.54
C PHE A 112 -0.06 -14.09 0.34
N SER A 113 0.39 -15.15 -0.34
CA SER A 113 1.79 -15.29 -0.71
C SER A 113 2.16 -14.25 -1.77
N LEU A 114 3.33 -13.63 -1.62
CA LEU A 114 3.87 -12.74 -2.64
C LEU A 114 4.36 -13.55 -3.85
N PRO A 115 4.07 -13.11 -5.09
CA PRO A 115 4.78 -13.60 -6.27
C PRO A 115 6.29 -13.46 -6.09
N SER A 116 7.08 -14.40 -6.62
CA SER A 116 8.55 -14.39 -6.50
C SER A 116 9.18 -13.08 -6.99
N THR A 117 8.56 -12.42 -7.97
CA THR A 117 8.99 -11.11 -8.49
C THR A 117 8.87 -9.96 -7.50
N LEU A 118 8.15 -10.13 -6.39
CA LEU A 118 7.92 -9.13 -5.34
C LEU A 118 8.54 -9.52 -3.99
N GLN A 119 9.22 -10.66 -3.92
CA GLN A 119 9.90 -11.12 -2.70
C GLN A 119 11.24 -10.40 -2.51
N GLU A 120 11.74 -10.38 -1.28
CA GLU A 120 13.13 -9.97 -1.00
C GLU A 120 14.07 -10.98 -1.63
N LEU A 121 15.12 -10.49 -2.31
CA LEU A 121 16.27 -11.31 -2.71
C LEU A 121 17.18 -11.53 -1.50
#